data_AF-A0A961DPL7-F1
#
_entry.id   AF-A0A961DPL7-F1
#
_cell.length_a   1.000
_cell.length_b   1.000
_cell.length_c   1.000
_cell.angle_alpha   90.00
_cell.angle_beta   90.00
_cell.angle_gamma   90.00
#
_symmetry.space_group_name_H-M   'P 1'
#
loop_
_entity.id
_entity.type
_entity.pdbx_description
1 polymer ?
#
loop_
_entity_poly.entity_id
_entity_poly.type
_entity_poly.pdbx_seq_one_letter_code
_entity_poly.pdbx_strand_id
1 'polypeptide(L)' 'MILTEIDHVAIAVNDLEAAIEYYRSAFGAEVHHREIVDSDGVEEALVKVADSYIQL' A
#
# COMPACT_ATOMS: atom_id res chain seq x y z
N MET A 1 -22.26 6.94 -15.53
CA MET A 1 -21.13 7.65 -14.87
C MET A 1 -19.84 7.03 -15.38
N ILE A 2 -18.82 7.85 -15.62
CA ILE A 2 -17.52 7.41 -16.14
C ILE A 2 -16.54 7.40 -14.94
N LEU A 3 -15.74 6.35 -14.81
CA LEU A 3 -14.66 6.28 -13.82
C LEU A 3 -13.53 7.24 -14.23
N THR A 4 -13.06 8.08 -13.30
CA THR A 4 -12.07 9.13 -13.58
C THR A 4 -10.70 8.88 -12.96
N GLU A 5 -10.65 8.16 -11.83
CA GLU A 5 -9.44 7.99 -11.04
C GLU A 5 -9.42 6.65 -10.29
N ILE A 6 -8.23 6.26 -9.85
CA ILE A 6 -8.00 5.12 -8.99
C ILE A 6 -7.59 5.66 -7.62
N ASP A 7 -8.32 5.28 -6.57
CA ASP A 7 -7.97 5.64 -5.21
C ASP A 7 -6.71 4.87 -4.75
N HIS A 8 -6.75 3.54 -4.86
CA HIS A 8 -5.61 2.69 -4.54
C HIS A 8 -5.60 1.38 -5.33
N VAL A 9 -4.44 0.72 -5.33
CA VAL A 9 -4.27 -0.67 -5.81
C VAL A 9 -3.73 -1.51 -4.65
N ALA A 10 -4.52 -2.52 -4.25
CA ALA A 10 -4.12 -3.47 -3.23
C ALA A 10 -3.31 -4.62 -3.83
N ILE A 11 -2.19 -4.97 -3.19
CA ILE A 11 -1.29 -6.05 -3.58
C ILE A 11 -1.08 -6.95 -2.37
N ALA A 12 -1.70 -8.12 -2.37
CA ALA A 12 -1.46 -9.10 -1.32
C ALA A 12 0.00 -9.59 -1.37
N VAL A 13 0.71 -9.46 -0.25
CA VAL A 13 2.09 -9.91 -0.10
C VAL A 13 2.21 -10.97 0.98
N ASN A 14 3.21 -11.85 0.87
CA ASN A 14 3.45 -12.88 1.89
C ASN A 14 4.16 -12.32 3.14
N ASP A 15 4.87 -11.19 3.00
CA ASP A 15 5.61 -10.52 4.06
C ASP A 15 5.54 -9.01 3.81
N LEU A 16 4.88 -8.30 4.71
CA LEU A 16 4.62 -6.87 4.59
C LEU A 16 5.91 -6.04 4.71
N GLU A 17 6.80 -6.40 5.65
CA GLU A 17 8.06 -5.69 5.86
C GLU A 17 8.98 -5.84 4.65
N ALA A 18 9.06 -7.05 4.08
CA ALA A 18 9.84 -7.29 2.88
C ALA A 18 9.31 -6.49 1.68
N ALA A 19 7.98 -6.35 1.56
CA ALA A 19 7.37 -5.54 0.51
C ALA A 19 7.68 -4.05 0.70
N ILE A 20 7.51 -3.52 1.91
CA ILE A 20 7.85 -2.13 2.24
C ILE A 20 9.31 -1.83 1.89
N GLU A 21 10.25 -2.70 2.29
CA GLU A 21 11.67 -2.53 2.00
C GLU A 21 11.96 -2.59 0.50
N TYR A 22 11.26 -3.44 -0.24
CA TYR A 22 11.35 -3.47 -1.70
C TYR A 22 10.93 -2.13 -2.31
N TYR A 23 9.78 -1.58 -1.93
CA TYR A 23 9.32 -0.30 -2.46
C TYR A 23 10.24 0.86 -2.04
N ARG A 24 10.77 0.82 -0.82
CA ARG A 24 11.76 1.79 -0.34
C ARG A 24 13.06 1.73 -1.14
N SER A 25 13.61 0.54 -1.36
CA SER A 25 14.90 0.37 -2.06
C SER A 25 14.80 0.57 -3.57
N ALA A 26 13.72 0.14 -4.21
CA ALA A 26 13.53 0.23 -5.65
C ALA A 26 13.10 1.64 -6.11
N PHE A 27 12.27 2.33 -5.32
CA PHE A 27 11.62 3.57 -5.73
C PHE A 27 11.87 4.76 -4.78
N GLY A 28 12.59 4.56 -3.67
CA GLY A 28 12.73 5.58 -2.63
C GLY A 28 11.41 5.88 -1.92
N ALA A 29 10.45 4.95 -1.96
CA ALA A 29 9.12 5.16 -1.44
C ALA A 29 9.08 5.09 0.09
N GLU A 30 8.19 5.88 0.69
CA GLU A 30 7.95 5.88 2.13
C GLU A 30 6.52 5.44 2.44
N VAL A 31 6.36 4.71 3.54
CA VAL A 31 5.04 4.34 4.05
C VAL A 31 4.36 5.58 4.57
N HIS A 32 3.19 5.90 4.01
CA HIS A 32 2.36 7.02 4.41
C HIS A 32 1.45 6.66 5.59
N HIS A 33 0.90 5.44 5.59
CA HIS A 33 0.04 4.96 6.67
C HIS A 33 0.20 3.44 6.84
N ARG A 34 0.01 2.95 8.07
CA ARG A 34 0.04 1.53 8.41
C ARG A 34 -1.06 1.26 9.42
N GLU A 35 -1.83 0.21 9.18
CA GLU A 35 -2.96 -0.18 10.02
C GLU A 35 -3.03 -1.70 10.16
N ILE A 36 -3.43 -2.16 11.35
CA ILE A 36 -3.84 -3.54 11.58
C ILE A 36 -5.36 -3.53 11.65
N VAL A 37 -6.01 -4.22 10.72
CA VAL A 37 -7.46 -4.35 10.65
C VAL A 37 -7.85 -5.69 11.27
N ASP A 38 -8.03 -5.70 12.59
CA ASP A 38 -8.34 -6.90 13.38
C ASP A 38 -9.61 -7.65 12.88
N SER A 39 -10.60 -6.92 12.34
CA SER A 39 -11.84 -7.53 11.84
C SER A 39 -11.63 -8.43 10.63
N ASP A 40 -10.65 -8.08 9.79
CA ASP A 40 -10.34 -8.78 8.55
C ASP A 40 -9.08 -9.65 8.70
N GLY A 41 -8.36 -9.52 9.83
CA GLY A 41 -7.15 -10.27 10.12
C GLY A 41 -5.98 -9.89 9.23
N VAL A 42 -5.97 -8.64 8.74
CA VAL A 42 -4.95 -8.12 7.82
C VAL A 42 -4.15 -7.01 8.47
N GLU A 43 -2.89 -6.91 8.07
CA GLU A 43 -2.04 -5.77 8.33
C GLU A 43 -1.67 -5.16 6.99
N GLU A 44 -1.78 -3.84 6.86
CA GLU A 44 -1.58 -3.15 5.59
C GLU A 44 -0.68 -1.92 5.73
N ALA A 45 0.04 -1.62 4.64
CA ALA A 45 0.84 -0.42 4.51
C ALA A 45 0.52 0.32 3.21
N LEU A 46 0.20 1.61 3.35
CA LEU A 46 -0.11 2.50 2.24
C LEU A 46 1.13 3.28 1.84
N VAL A 47 1.54 3.12 0.59
CA VAL A 47 2.60 3.90 -0.06
C VAL A 47 1.94 4.91 -1.00
N LYS A 48 2.18 6.20 -0.78
CA LYS A 48 1.55 7.27 -1.56
C LYS A 48 2.24 7.46 -2.92
N VAL A 49 1.45 7.54 -3.99
CA VAL A 49 1.89 7.80 -5.36
C VAL A 49 1.02 8.91 -5.96
N ALA A 50 1.53 10.14 -5.93
CA ALA A 50 0.74 11.34 -6.24
C ALA A 50 -0.54 11.40 -5.40
N ASP A 51 -1.72 11.30 -6.02
CA ASP A 51 -3.02 11.34 -5.36
C ASP A 51 -3.62 9.94 -5.09
N SER A 52 -2.92 8.88 -5.51
CA SER A 52 -3.34 7.48 -5.32
C SER A 52 -2.40 6.74 -4.35
N TYR A 53 -2.77 5.50 -4.00
CA TYR A 53 -1.98 4.67 -3.10
C TYR A 53 -1.70 3.26 -3.64
N ILE A 54 -0.56 2.72 -3.24
CA ILE A 54 -0.31 1.27 -3.27
C ILE A 54 -0.57 0.77 -1.85
N GLN A 55 -1.46 -0.19 -1.69
CA GLN A 55 -1.77 -0.83 -0.41
C GLN A 55 -1.13 -2.22 -0.43
N LEU A 56 -0.12 -2.41 0.42
CA LEU A 56 0.62 -3.65 0.60
C LEU A 56 0.04 -4.44 1.76
#